data_AF-A0A8C5JHU8-F1
#
_entry.id   AF-A0A8C5JHU8-F1
#
_cell.length_a   1.000
_cell.length_b   1.000
_cell.length_c   1.000
_cell.angle_alpha   90.00
_cell.angle_beta   90.00
_cell.angle_gamma   90.00
#
_symmetry.space_group_name_H-M   'P 1'
#
loop_
_entity.id
_entity.type
_entity.pdbx_description
1 polymer ?
#
loop_
_entity_poly.entity_id
_entity_poly.type
_entity_poly.pdbx_seq_one_letter_code
_entity_poly.pdbx_strand_id
1 'polypeptide(L)'
;MAAWALLALLALAPAAAGGMLSFASYYGDHMVLQQKPSGAVVWGHGELGAVVTLTLSGASGLVIMEKTAQVKGPSGTWTTVLNPMDRGGPYALTAEQGLENVTLRDIYFGDVWLCSGQSNMAMTVLQVANASQELAAAARYPYVRVFAAAPARSSVELEDLEQIDLPWSIPTAEILGHGNFTYFSAVCWLLGRSLYDALGTPIGLVEVAWGGTPIEAWSSRRVLQACGLPEDTGSTSPHEHHSGPKTPSVLWNAMIHPLLNMTLRGVAWYQGEENTLLNTDQYNCTFPALIADWRWAFHTGSAGQTEPRLPFGFVQLSTYRHESADDSFPRLRWHQTADLGVVPNARMPSTFMAVAMDLGDEHSPYGRFPEAGSRCSPGQAALTGDGLQLQQGAGRGSSQPAVPRHRALGVPIPARLHQPAILRTHAEPGSQRHLRVVRGELGEAGGGAGAAWPEWRLREHRIHLVVGLMALHLLLHNGDLHNALNRVRVPQDNCPGKGKQRSVGCCSHRRGTLPSAPLPRPSPIKWR
;
A
#
# COMPACT_ATOMS: atom_id res chain seq x y z
N MET A 1 -62.96 -2.57 -58.38
CA MET A 1 -62.46 -3.65 -57.49
C MET A 1 -60.94 -3.54 -57.48
N ALA A 2 -60.37 -2.86 -56.48
CA ALA A 2 -58.92 -2.76 -56.31
C ALA A 2 -58.58 -3.33 -54.92
N ALA A 3 -57.94 -4.49 -54.91
CA ALA A 3 -57.54 -5.20 -53.70
C ALA A 3 -56.26 -4.56 -53.16
N TRP A 4 -56.31 -4.12 -51.89
CA TRP A 4 -55.13 -3.68 -51.15
C TRP A 4 -54.47 -4.90 -50.51
N ALA A 5 -53.24 -5.20 -50.92
CA ALA A 5 -52.37 -6.16 -50.26
C ALA A 5 -51.66 -5.46 -49.08
N LEU A 6 -51.94 -5.90 -47.86
CA LEU A 6 -51.17 -5.54 -46.67
C LEU A 6 -49.95 -6.48 -46.58
N LEU A 7 -48.76 -5.96 -46.84
CA LEU A 7 -47.51 -6.64 -46.45
C LEU A 7 -47.29 -6.43 -44.95
N ALA A 8 -47.35 -7.52 -44.18
CA ALA A 8 -46.88 -7.54 -42.80
C ALA A 8 -45.34 -7.57 -42.80
N LEU A 9 -44.72 -6.43 -42.48
CA LEU A 9 -43.31 -6.37 -42.13
C LEU A 9 -43.13 -7.06 -40.76
N LEU A 10 -42.63 -8.30 -40.75
CA LEU A 10 -42.03 -8.87 -39.54
C LEU A 10 -40.76 -8.07 -39.24
N ALA A 11 -40.83 -7.17 -38.26
CA ALA A 11 -39.63 -6.62 -37.65
C ALA A 11 -38.89 -7.76 -36.95
N LEU A 12 -37.81 -8.26 -37.54
CA LEU A 12 -36.82 -9.02 -36.79
C LEU A 12 -36.28 -8.07 -35.72
N ALA A 13 -36.61 -8.36 -34.46
CA ALA A 13 -35.89 -7.77 -33.34
C ALA A 13 -34.40 -8.09 -33.54
N PRO A 14 -33.49 -7.11 -33.44
CA PRO A 14 -32.07 -7.42 -33.43
C PRO A 14 -31.85 -8.41 -32.29
N ALA A 15 -31.23 -9.55 -32.59
CA ALA A 15 -30.70 -10.42 -31.56
C ALA A 15 -29.83 -9.53 -30.67
N ALA A 16 -30.23 -9.38 -29.40
CA ALA A 16 -29.40 -8.71 -28.43
C ALA A 16 -28.03 -9.39 -28.52
N ALA A 17 -26.98 -8.62 -28.79
CA ALA A 17 -25.63 -9.09 -28.60
C ALA A 17 -25.50 -9.37 -27.09
N GLY A 18 -25.82 -10.60 -26.68
CA GLY A 18 -25.73 -11.03 -25.30
C GLY A 18 -24.28 -10.92 -24.85
N GLY A 19 -24.03 -10.21 -23.75
CA GLY A 19 -22.71 -10.13 -23.15
C GLY A 19 -22.26 -11.54 -22.75
N MET A 20 -21.04 -11.91 -23.14
CA MET A 20 -20.43 -13.20 -22.78
C MET A 20 -20.26 -13.28 -21.25
N LEU A 21 -20.64 -14.41 -20.64
CA LEU A 21 -20.50 -14.60 -19.20
C LEU A 21 -19.03 -14.46 -18.80
N SER A 22 -18.76 -13.54 -17.87
CA SER A 22 -17.40 -13.32 -17.34
C SER A 22 -17.46 -12.73 -15.94
N PHE A 23 -16.40 -12.94 -15.17
CA PHE A 23 -16.14 -12.14 -13.97
C PHE A 23 -15.55 -10.79 -14.39
N ALA A 24 -15.63 -9.79 -13.51
CA ALA A 24 -14.87 -8.56 -13.69
C ALA A 24 -13.37 -8.85 -13.86
N SER A 25 -12.69 -8.01 -14.63
CA SER A 25 -11.34 -8.23 -15.14
C SER A 25 -10.32 -8.64 -14.07
N TYR A 26 -10.39 -8.01 -12.89
CA TYR A 26 -9.45 -8.22 -11.80
C TYR A 26 -9.68 -9.50 -10.98
N TYR A 27 -10.71 -10.30 -11.27
CA TYR A 27 -10.86 -11.62 -10.68
C TYR A 27 -10.07 -12.66 -11.49
N GLY A 28 -9.37 -13.55 -10.79
CA GLY A 28 -8.53 -14.56 -11.42
C GLY A 28 -8.23 -15.74 -10.49
N ASP A 29 -7.58 -16.75 -11.04
CA ASP A 29 -7.04 -17.86 -10.25
C ASP A 29 -6.02 -17.34 -9.22
N HIS A 30 -5.81 -18.08 -8.13
CA HIS A 30 -4.86 -17.73 -7.04
C HIS A 30 -5.22 -16.48 -6.22
N MET A 31 -6.40 -15.89 -6.39
CA MET A 31 -6.79 -14.67 -5.69
C MET A 31 -7.11 -14.88 -4.20
N VAL A 32 -7.15 -13.77 -3.46
CA VAL A 32 -7.68 -13.72 -2.09
C VAL A 32 -8.93 -12.85 -2.06
N LEU A 33 -10.01 -13.38 -1.50
CA LEU A 33 -11.24 -12.66 -1.18
C LEU A 33 -11.28 -12.30 0.30
N GLN A 34 -11.96 -11.21 0.66
CA GLN A 34 -12.02 -10.76 2.06
C GLN A 34 -12.75 -11.78 2.94
N GLN A 35 -12.11 -12.18 4.04
CA GLN A 35 -12.69 -13.01 5.09
C GLN A 35 -13.66 -12.22 5.98
N LYS A 36 -14.43 -12.97 6.79
CA LYS A 36 -15.33 -12.45 7.83
C LYS A 36 -14.65 -11.43 8.75
N PRO A 37 -15.40 -10.49 9.37
CA PRO A 37 -16.86 -10.44 9.47
C PRO A 37 -17.59 -9.99 8.20
N SER A 38 -16.88 -9.38 7.25
CA SER A 38 -17.42 -8.99 5.95
C SER A 38 -17.63 -10.16 5.01
N GLY A 39 -18.57 -10.04 4.08
CA GLY A 39 -18.69 -10.89 2.90
C GLY A 39 -17.92 -10.30 1.73
N ALA A 40 -17.31 -11.16 0.91
CA ALA A 40 -16.69 -10.70 -0.32
C ALA A 40 -17.76 -10.42 -1.39
N VAL A 41 -17.71 -9.25 -2.00
CA VAL A 41 -18.53 -8.93 -3.18
C VAL A 41 -17.89 -9.56 -4.42
N VAL A 42 -18.71 -10.15 -5.28
CA VAL A 42 -18.29 -10.70 -6.56
C VAL A 42 -19.26 -10.22 -7.64
N TRP A 43 -18.73 -9.83 -8.79
CA TRP A 43 -19.50 -9.29 -9.88
C TRP A 43 -18.84 -9.59 -11.23
N GLY A 44 -19.58 -9.37 -12.32
CA GLY A 44 -19.11 -9.56 -13.68
C GLY A 44 -20.18 -9.23 -14.71
N HIS A 45 -20.00 -9.73 -15.93
CA HIS A 45 -20.87 -9.49 -17.07
C HIS A 45 -21.63 -10.76 -17.48
N GLY A 46 -22.78 -10.57 -18.11
CA GLY A 46 -23.60 -11.66 -18.65
C GLY A 46 -24.70 -11.15 -19.59
N GLU A 47 -25.59 -12.05 -19.97
CA GLU A 47 -26.71 -11.72 -20.85
C GLU A 47 -27.80 -10.97 -20.07
N LEU A 48 -28.31 -9.88 -20.64
CA LEU A 48 -29.29 -9.03 -19.97
C LEU A 48 -30.56 -9.81 -19.59
N GLY A 49 -30.95 -9.76 -18.31
CA GLY A 49 -32.11 -10.48 -17.78
C GLY A 49 -31.85 -11.95 -17.44
N ALA A 50 -30.64 -12.47 -17.71
CA ALA A 50 -30.27 -13.81 -17.28
C ALA A 50 -30.01 -13.87 -15.76
N VAL A 51 -30.08 -15.09 -15.23
CA VAL A 51 -29.74 -15.40 -13.84
C VAL A 51 -28.39 -16.09 -13.82
N VAL A 52 -27.42 -15.49 -13.16
CA VAL A 52 -26.12 -16.09 -12.91
C VAL A 52 -26.16 -16.84 -11.58
N THR A 53 -25.82 -18.12 -11.60
CA THR A 53 -25.67 -18.95 -10.40
C THR A 53 -24.19 -19.03 -10.05
N LEU A 54 -23.85 -18.67 -8.82
CA LEU A 54 -22.50 -18.69 -8.28
C LEU A 54 -22.38 -19.82 -7.26
N THR A 55 -21.48 -20.75 -7.53
CA THR A 55 -21.23 -21.92 -6.71
C THR A 55 -19.81 -21.86 -6.17
N LEU A 56 -19.68 -21.76 -4.85
CA LEU A 56 -18.39 -21.91 -4.18
C LEU A 56 -18.24 -23.35 -3.71
N SER A 57 -17.16 -24.00 -4.15
CA SER A 57 -16.85 -25.38 -3.79
C SER A 57 -15.50 -25.49 -3.08
N GLY A 58 -15.40 -26.40 -2.12
CA GLY A 58 -14.15 -26.75 -1.46
C GLY A 58 -13.29 -27.68 -2.31
N ALA A 59 -12.05 -27.94 -1.87
CA ALA A 59 -11.10 -28.79 -2.59
C ALA A 59 -11.61 -30.22 -2.93
N SER A 60 -12.58 -30.75 -2.18
CA SER A 60 -13.20 -32.04 -2.44
C SER A 60 -14.36 -31.99 -3.45
N GLY A 61 -14.64 -30.84 -4.06
CA GLY A 61 -15.81 -30.59 -4.91
C GLY A 61 -17.12 -30.41 -4.14
N LEU A 62 -17.07 -30.40 -2.81
CA LEU A 62 -18.26 -30.16 -1.98
C LEU A 62 -18.71 -28.71 -2.14
N VAL A 63 -19.98 -28.49 -2.49
CA VAL A 63 -20.59 -27.17 -2.55
C VAL A 63 -20.71 -26.61 -1.13
N ILE A 64 -20.04 -25.48 -0.89
CA ILE A 64 -20.01 -24.78 0.39
C ILE A 64 -21.11 -23.73 0.44
N MET A 65 -21.35 -23.06 -0.69
CA MET A 65 -22.45 -22.11 -0.82
C MET A 65 -22.84 -21.90 -2.28
N GLU A 66 -24.10 -21.49 -2.45
CA GLU A 66 -24.68 -21.08 -3.72
C GLU A 66 -25.31 -19.69 -3.56
N LYS A 67 -25.17 -18.85 -4.58
CA LYS A 67 -25.79 -17.52 -4.69
C LYS A 67 -26.35 -17.36 -6.09
N THR A 68 -27.37 -16.52 -6.23
CA THR A 68 -27.87 -16.11 -7.54
C THR A 68 -27.83 -14.60 -7.67
N ALA A 69 -27.59 -14.12 -8.88
CA ALA A 69 -27.61 -12.71 -9.23
C ALA A 69 -28.32 -12.52 -10.57
N GLN A 70 -29.16 -11.50 -10.65
CA GLN A 70 -29.78 -11.09 -11.90
C GLN A 70 -28.83 -10.16 -12.64
N VAL A 71 -28.67 -10.37 -13.95
CA VAL A 71 -27.96 -9.44 -14.83
C VAL A 71 -28.86 -8.22 -15.07
N LYS A 72 -28.40 -7.03 -14.67
CA LYS A 72 -29.17 -5.78 -14.62
C LYS A 72 -28.54 -4.67 -15.48
N GLY A 73 -29.38 -3.69 -15.84
CA GLY A 73 -28.95 -2.39 -16.38
C GLY A 73 -28.29 -2.44 -17.76
N PRO A 74 -28.01 -1.29 -18.41
CA PRO A 74 -27.52 -1.29 -19.79
C PRO A 74 -26.11 -1.88 -19.94
N SER A 75 -25.30 -1.97 -18.87
CA SER A 75 -23.95 -2.56 -18.90
C SER A 75 -23.92 -4.09 -18.83
N GLY A 76 -25.08 -4.74 -18.62
CA GLY A 76 -25.16 -6.21 -18.60
C GLY A 76 -24.36 -6.83 -17.45
N THR A 77 -24.39 -6.21 -16.26
CA THR A 77 -23.62 -6.66 -15.10
C THR A 77 -24.47 -7.41 -14.08
N TRP A 78 -23.87 -8.37 -13.41
CA TRP A 78 -24.42 -9.06 -12.24
C TRP A 78 -23.49 -8.83 -11.05
N THR A 79 -24.06 -8.79 -9.83
CA THR A 79 -23.30 -8.62 -8.59
C THR A 79 -23.98 -9.37 -7.46
N THR A 80 -23.18 -9.96 -6.57
CA THR A 80 -23.66 -10.60 -5.35
C THR A 80 -22.67 -10.46 -4.21
N VAL A 81 -23.16 -10.63 -2.99
CA VAL A 81 -22.34 -10.69 -1.78
C VAL A 81 -22.27 -12.14 -1.32
N LEU A 82 -21.06 -12.69 -1.26
CA LEU A 82 -20.83 -13.99 -0.66
C LEU A 82 -21.09 -13.94 0.85
N ASN A 83 -21.48 -15.08 1.43
CA ASN A 83 -21.61 -15.14 2.88
C ASN A 83 -20.22 -14.90 3.52
N PRO A 84 -20.13 -14.25 4.70
CA PRO A 84 -18.87 -14.11 5.39
C PRO A 84 -18.21 -15.47 5.64
N MET A 85 -16.96 -15.63 5.19
CA MET A 85 -16.22 -16.89 5.26
C MET A 85 -15.07 -16.79 6.27
N ASP A 86 -14.79 -17.88 6.96
CA ASP A 86 -13.55 -18.05 7.72
C ASP A 86 -12.33 -18.04 6.79
N ARG A 87 -11.17 -17.58 7.29
CA ARG A 87 -9.91 -17.70 6.55
C ARG A 87 -9.63 -19.14 6.14
N GLY A 88 -9.10 -19.30 4.94
CA GLY A 88 -8.69 -20.60 4.43
C GLY A 88 -9.02 -20.79 2.96
N GLY A 89 -8.89 -22.03 2.51
CA GLY A 89 -8.95 -22.43 1.11
C GLY A 89 -8.10 -23.69 0.90
N PRO A 90 -7.86 -24.09 -0.35
CA PRO A 90 -8.35 -23.44 -1.56
C PRO A 90 -9.83 -23.75 -1.83
N TYR A 91 -10.52 -22.80 -2.45
CA TYR A 91 -11.86 -22.95 -2.99
C TYR A 91 -11.85 -22.76 -4.52
N ALA A 92 -12.91 -23.23 -5.17
CA ALA A 92 -13.23 -22.89 -6.56
C ALA A 92 -14.57 -22.16 -6.61
N LEU A 93 -14.62 -21.06 -7.37
CA LEU A 93 -15.82 -20.25 -7.57
C LEU A 93 -16.23 -20.36 -9.03
N THR A 94 -17.42 -20.91 -9.26
CA THR A 94 -17.98 -21.09 -10.60
C THR A 94 -19.17 -20.16 -10.77
N ALA A 95 -19.18 -19.37 -11.84
CA ALA A 95 -20.35 -18.64 -12.32
C ALA A 95 -20.95 -19.40 -13.51
N GLU A 96 -22.27 -19.58 -13.50
CA GLU A 96 -23.00 -20.31 -14.53
C GLU A 96 -24.20 -19.50 -15.03
N GLN A 97 -24.38 -19.46 -16.34
CA GLN A 97 -25.51 -18.83 -17.03
C GLN A 97 -25.93 -19.69 -18.21
N GLY A 98 -27.08 -20.37 -18.12
CA GLY A 98 -27.53 -21.28 -19.18
C GLY A 98 -26.54 -22.44 -19.38
N LEU A 99 -25.87 -22.47 -20.53
CA LEU A 99 -24.83 -23.45 -20.86
C LEU A 99 -23.40 -22.92 -20.68
N GLU A 100 -23.23 -21.61 -20.43
CA GLU A 100 -21.93 -20.99 -20.20
C GLU A 100 -21.53 -21.15 -18.73
N ASN A 101 -20.25 -21.46 -18.50
CA ASN A 101 -19.66 -21.40 -17.17
C ASN A 101 -18.24 -20.85 -17.20
N VAL A 102 -17.87 -20.18 -16.11
CA VAL A 102 -16.51 -19.69 -15.86
C VAL A 102 -16.13 -20.07 -14.45
N THR A 103 -14.96 -20.69 -14.27
CA THR A 103 -14.51 -21.15 -12.94
C THR A 103 -13.15 -20.55 -12.61
N LEU A 104 -13.09 -19.90 -11.45
CA LEU A 104 -11.88 -19.42 -10.80
C LEU A 104 -11.43 -20.44 -9.75
N ARG A 105 -10.13 -20.71 -9.68
CA ARG A 105 -9.52 -21.77 -8.84
C ARG A 105 -8.46 -21.22 -7.90
N ASP A 106 -8.12 -22.01 -6.89
CA ASP A 106 -7.12 -21.66 -5.87
C ASP A 106 -7.44 -20.37 -5.11
N ILE A 107 -8.72 -20.16 -4.80
CA ILE A 107 -9.20 -18.96 -4.10
C ILE A 107 -9.05 -19.16 -2.59
N TYR A 108 -8.49 -18.17 -1.91
CA TYR A 108 -8.43 -18.13 -0.45
C TYR A 108 -9.32 -17.01 0.10
N PHE A 109 -9.88 -17.23 1.29
CA PHE A 109 -10.44 -16.14 2.09
C PHE A 109 -9.38 -15.66 3.09
N GLY A 110 -9.16 -14.36 3.13
CA GLY A 110 -8.08 -13.71 3.87
C GLY A 110 -8.27 -12.21 3.98
N ASP A 111 -7.24 -11.47 4.39
CA ASP A 111 -7.31 -10.00 4.45
C ASP A 111 -6.79 -9.39 3.13
N VAL A 112 -7.60 -8.53 2.50
CA VAL A 112 -7.26 -7.89 1.22
C VAL A 112 -6.83 -6.44 1.45
N TRP A 113 -5.68 -6.07 0.90
CA TRP A 113 -5.05 -4.77 1.07
C TRP A 113 -4.82 -4.08 -0.28
N LEU A 114 -5.25 -2.83 -0.37
CA LEU A 114 -4.97 -1.96 -1.50
C LEU A 114 -3.72 -1.12 -1.22
N CYS A 115 -2.75 -1.17 -2.11
CA CYS A 115 -1.50 -0.41 -2.04
C CYS A 115 -1.45 0.60 -3.17
N SER A 116 -1.50 1.90 -2.84
CA SER A 116 -1.61 2.96 -3.84
C SER A 116 -0.71 4.16 -3.56
N GLY A 117 -0.49 4.99 -4.58
CA GLY A 117 0.34 6.17 -4.51
C GLY A 117 1.25 6.32 -5.72
N GLN A 118 2.41 6.94 -5.52
CA GLN A 118 3.34 7.27 -6.60
C GLN A 118 4.58 6.38 -6.65
N SER A 119 5.70 6.90 -7.14
CA SER A 119 6.91 6.15 -7.49
C SER A 119 7.49 5.36 -6.33
N ASN A 120 7.43 5.87 -5.10
CA ASN A 120 7.89 5.13 -3.93
C ASN A 120 6.95 3.95 -3.57
N MET A 121 5.66 4.02 -3.90
CA MET A 121 4.76 2.85 -3.84
C MET A 121 5.04 1.88 -4.99
N ALA A 122 5.20 2.38 -6.22
CA ALA A 122 5.44 1.58 -7.44
C ALA A 122 6.84 0.96 -7.53
N MET A 123 7.71 1.26 -6.58
CA MET A 123 9.08 0.76 -6.55
C MET A 123 9.07 -0.76 -6.32
N THR A 124 9.78 -1.52 -7.15
CA THR A 124 9.73 -2.98 -7.12
C THR A 124 10.64 -3.60 -6.06
N VAL A 125 10.42 -4.87 -5.70
CA VAL A 125 11.25 -5.60 -4.72
C VAL A 125 12.74 -5.65 -5.13
N LEU A 126 13.07 -5.56 -6.42
CA LEU A 126 14.47 -5.48 -6.87
C LEU A 126 15.19 -4.21 -6.42
N GLN A 127 14.43 -3.15 -6.16
CA GLN A 127 14.97 -1.82 -5.89
C GLN A 127 15.16 -1.57 -4.38
N VAL A 128 14.95 -2.58 -3.52
CA VAL A 128 15.28 -2.47 -2.09
C VAL A 128 16.63 -3.08 -1.75
N ALA A 129 17.33 -2.51 -0.78
CA ALA A 129 18.68 -2.96 -0.38
C ALA A 129 18.78 -4.46 -0.04
N ASN A 130 17.70 -5.09 0.46
CA ASN A 130 17.66 -6.51 0.80
C ASN A 130 16.98 -7.37 -0.28
N ALA A 131 16.88 -6.89 -1.53
CA ALA A 131 16.17 -7.55 -2.63
C ALA A 131 16.49 -9.04 -2.74
N SER A 132 17.78 -9.42 -2.74
CA SER A 132 18.19 -10.83 -2.88
C SER A 132 17.63 -11.73 -1.78
N GLN A 133 17.52 -11.25 -0.54
CA GLN A 133 16.96 -12.02 0.57
C GLN A 133 15.44 -12.14 0.47
N GLU A 134 14.75 -11.04 0.12
CA GLU A 134 13.30 -11.02 -0.03
C GLU A 134 12.85 -11.91 -1.20
N LEU A 135 13.52 -11.83 -2.35
CA LEU A 135 13.23 -12.67 -3.50
C LEU A 135 13.49 -14.16 -3.21
N ALA A 136 14.58 -14.49 -2.50
CA ALA A 136 14.86 -15.86 -2.08
C ALA A 136 13.86 -16.40 -1.05
N ALA A 137 13.26 -15.52 -0.24
CA ALA A 137 12.28 -15.90 0.77
C ALA A 137 10.85 -15.99 0.22
N ALA A 138 10.56 -15.47 -0.98
CA ALA A 138 9.22 -15.41 -1.56
C ALA A 138 8.43 -16.73 -1.49
N ALA A 139 9.10 -17.85 -1.81
CA ALA A 139 8.49 -19.19 -1.78
C ALA A 139 8.01 -19.65 -0.39
N ARG A 140 8.42 -18.98 0.70
CA ARG A 140 7.94 -19.25 2.07
C ARG A 140 6.56 -18.65 2.35
N TYR A 141 6.05 -17.80 1.46
CA TYR A 141 4.81 -17.06 1.62
C TYR A 141 3.78 -17.39 0.53
N PRO A 142 3.45 -18.68 0.28
CA PRO A 142 2.56 -19.05 -0.81
C PRO A 142 1.13 -18.50 -0.65
N TYR A 143 0.75 -18.07 0.57
CA TYR A 143 -0.56 -17.51 0.89
C TYR A 143 -0.61 -15.97 0.91
N VAL A 144 0.49 -15.31 0.52
CA VAL A 144 0.52 -13.86 0.26
C VAL A 144 0.41 -13.67 -1.24
N ARG A 145 -0.80 -13.45 -1.75
CA ARG A 145 -1.09 -13.38 -3.19
C ARG A 145 -0.98 -11.94 -3.68
N VAL A 146 -0.41 -11.76 -4.86
CA VAL A 146 -0.11 -10.45 -5.44
C VAL A 146 -0.88 -10.23 -6.73
N PHE A 147 -1.33 -9.00 -6.95
CA PHE A 147 -2.01 -8.53 -8.15
C PHE A 147 -1.64 -7.07 -8.41
N ALA A 148 -1.31 -6.70 -9.65
CA ALA A 148 -1.03 -5.32 -10.03
C ALA A 148 -1.91 -4.86 -11.19
N ALA A 149 -2.63 -3.75 -10.98
CA ALA A 149 -3.37 -3.08 -12.03
C ALA A 149 -2.41 -2.34 -12.97
N ALA A 150 -2.68 -2.35 -14.27
CA ALA A 150 -1.87 -1.61 -15.22
C ALA A 150 -2.12 -0.10 -15.11
N PRO A 151 -1.10 0.75 -15.36
CA PRO A 151 -1.27 2.19 -15.47
C PRO A 151 -2.33 2.59 -16.52
N ALA A 152 -3.45 3.17 -16.08
CA ALA A 152 -4.52 3.67 -16.96
C ALA A 152 -5.01 5.06 -16.53
N ARG A 153 -5.59 5.82 -17.46
CA ARG A 153 -6.14 7.17 -17.19
C ARG A 153 -7.46 7.36 -17.93
N SER A 154 -8.43 8.00 -17.28
CA SER A 154 -9.73 8.27 -17.90
C SER A 154 -10.32 9.58 -17.42
N SER A 155 -10.99 10.34 -18.30
CA SER A 155 -11.75 11.53 -17.92
C SER A 155 -13.10 11.22 -17.25
N VAL A 156 -13.53 9.95 -17.32
CA VAL A 156 -14.78 9.44 -16.73
C VAL A 156 -14.51 8.19 -15.90
N GLU A 157 -15.30 8.01 -14.83
CA GLU A 157 -15.24 6.83 -13.97
C GLU A 157 -15.50 5.55 -14.78
N LEU A 158 -14.53 4.62 -14.79
CA LEU A 158 -14.64 3.34 -15.47
C LEU A 158 -15.35 2.30 -14.58
N GLU A 159 -16.12 1.41 -15.18
CA GLU A 159 -16.81 0.31 -14.46
C GLU A 159 -15.85 -0.83 -14.08
N ASP A 160 -14.89 -1.13 -14.96
CA ASP A 160 -13.88 -2.17 -14.78
C ASP A 160 -12.47 -1.66 -15.17
N LEU A 161 -11.42 -2.38 -14.76
CA LEU A 161 -10.06 -2.04 -15.16
C LEU A 161 -9.87 -2.25 -16.67
N GLU A 162 -9.17 -1.32 -17.31
CA GLU A 162 -8.84 -1.40 -18.73
C GLU A 162 -7.79 -2.49 -19.02
N GLN A 163 -6.79 -2.62 -18.13
CA GLN A 163 -5.70 -3.55 -18.28
C GLN A 163 -5.12 -3.99 -16.93
N ILE A 164 -4.53 -5.19 -16.92
CA ILE A 164 -3.86 -5.81 -15.76
C ILE A 164 -2.40 -6.05 -16.14
N ASP A 165 -1.48 -5.63 -15.28
CA ASP A 165 -0.04 -5.83 -15.47
C ASP A 165 0.42 -7.17 -14.90
N LEU A 166 -0.09 -7.52 -13.71
CA LEU A 166 0.16 -8.79 -13.05
C LEU A 166 -1.17 -9.38 -12.57
N PRO A 167 -1.69 -10.45 -13.20
CA PRO A 167 -2.84 -11.16 -12.68
C PRO A 167 -2.51 -11.80 -11.32
N TRP A 168 -3.55 -12.16 -10.56
CA TRP A 168 -3.39 -12.81 -9.26
C TRP A 168 -2.41 -13.99 -9.33
N SER A 169 -1.37 -13.91 -8.51
CA SER A 169 -0.24 -14.82 -8.60
C SER A 169 0.32 -15.25 -7.25
N ILE A 170 0.93 -16.44 -7.24
CA ILE A 170 1.76 -16.93 -6.14
C ILE A 170 3.10 -16.17 -6.20
N PRO A 171 3.63 -15.63 -5.09
CA PRO A 171 4.85 -14.84 -5.14
C PRO A 171 6.05 -15.74 -5.45
N THR A 172 6.78 -15.39 -6.51
CA THR A 172 8.07 -15.97 -6.88
C THR A 172 9.12 -14.87 -7.00
N ALA A 173 10.40 -15.25 -7.03
CA ALA A 173 11.48 -14.30 -7.28
C ALA A 173 11.31 -13.56 -8.63
N GLU A 174 10.79 -14.24 -9.64
CA GLU A 174 10.53 -13.66 -10.96
C GLU A 174 9.36 -12.66 -10.93
N ILE A 175 8.26 -13.02 -10.26
CA ILE A 175 7.06 -12.17 -10.14
C ILE A 175 7.35 -10.92 -9.31
N LEU A 176 8.04 -11.07 -8.18
CA LEU A 176 8.37 -9.93 -7.32
C LEU A 176 9.51 -9.08 -7.89
N GLY A 177 10.40 -9.70 -8.67
CA GLY A 177 11.60 -9.07 -9.21
C GLY A 177 11.54 -8.85 -10.71
N HIS A 178 10.41 -8.38 -11.24
CA HIS A 178 10.17 -8.25 -12.68
C HIS A 178 10.81 -6.98 -13.31
N GLY A 179 12.00 -6.56 -12.86
CA GLY A 179 12.65 -5.30 -13.30
C GLY A 179 12.28 -4.08 -12.45
N ASN A 180 12.75 -2.90 -12.86
CA ASN A 180 12.52 -1.64 -12.13
C ASN A 180 11.21 -0.98 -12.57
N PHE A 181 10.39 -0.57 -11.60
CA PHE A 181 9.09 0.09 -11.82
C PHE A 181 8.11 -0.65 -12.74
N THR A 182 8.16 -1.97 -12.73
CA THR A 182 7.26 -2.84 -13.50
C THR A 182 6.21 -3.43 -12.57
N TYR A 183 6.63 -4.34 -11.69
CA TYR A 183 5.92 -4.88 -10.52
C TYR A 183 6.89 -5.88 -9.86
N PHE A 184 6.69 -6.31 -8.62
CA PHE A 184 5.63 -5.91 -7.70
C PHE A 184 6.15 -4.92 -6.65
N SER A 185 5.27 -4.02 -6.18
CA SER A 185 5.56 -3.02 -5.15
C SER A 185 6.26 -3.64 -3.94
N ALA A 186 7.46 -3.15 -3.64
CA ALA A 186 8.24 -3.56 -2.48
C ALA A 186 7.55 -3.19 -1.17
N VAL A 187 6.96 -2.00 -1.10
CA VAL A 187 6.23 -1.53 0.09
C VAL A 187 5.04 -2.44 0.34
N CYS A 188 4.28 -2.74 -0.72
CA CYS A 188 3.12 -3.63 -0.62
C CYS A 188 3.51 -5.06 -0.23
N TRP A 189 4.53 -5.62 -0.89
CA TRP A 189 5.07 -6.95 -0.57
C TRP A 189 5.48 -7.06 0.90
N LEU A 190 6.30 -6.12 1.38
CA LEU A 190 6.79 -6.14 2.75
C LEU A 190 5.65 -6.00 3.77
N LEU A 191 4.57 -5.29 3.42
CA LEU A 191 3.40 -5.13 4.27
C LEU A 191 2.68 -6.46 4.41
N GLY A 192 2.33 -7.08 3.28
CA GLY A 192 1.63 -8.36 3.29
C GLY A 192 2.45 -9.48 3.92
N ARG A 193 3.75 -9.52 3.66
CA ARG A 193 4.67 -10.47 4.31
C ARG A 193 4.65 -10.31 5.83
N SER A 194 4.79 -9.08 6.32
CA SER A 194 4.80 -8.79 7.77
C SER A 194 3.46 -9.09 8.42
N LEU A 195 2.34 -8.79 7.74
CA LEU A 195 0.99 -9.13 8.21
C LEU A 195 0.79 -10.64 8.26
N TYR A 196 1.25 -11.37 7.24
CA TYR A 196 1.16 -12.83 7.21
C TYR A 196 1.97 -13.46 8.35
N ASP A 197 3.21 -13.01 8.57
CA ASP A 197 4.05 -13.47 9.68
C ASP A 197 3.38 -13.28 11.04
N ALA A 198 2.68 -12.14 11.23
CA ALA A 198 2.02 -11.82 12.48
C ALA A 198 0.67 -12.54 12.68
N LEU A 199 -0.10 -12.71 11.62
CA LEU A 199 -1.50 -13.16 11.71
C LEU A 199 -1.71 -14.63 11.30
N GLY A 200 -0.84 -15.17 10.44
CA GLY A 200 -1.00 -16.49 9.83
C GLY A 200 -2.26 -16.60 8.96
N THR A 201 -2.77 -15.48 8.45
CA THR A 201 -3.97 -15.38 7.61
C THR A 201 -3.55 -15.15 6.17
N PRO A 202 -4.17 -15.78 5.14
CA PRO A 202 -3.91 -15.45 3.74
C PRO A 202 -4.05 -13.94 3.49
N ILE A 203 -3.15 -13.35 2.72
CA ILE A 203 -3.14 -11.91 2.43
C ILE A 203 -3.26 -11.71 0.92
N GLY A 204 -4.22 -10.89 0.49
CA GLY A 204 -4.30 -10.41 -0.88
C GLY A 204 -3.72 -9.00 -0.99
N LEU A 205 -2.77 -8.79 -1.89
CA LEU A 205 -2.12 -7.51 -2.13
C LEU A 205 -2.47 -7.00 -3.53
N VAL A 206 -3.11 -5.83 -3.57
CA VAL A 206 -3.57 -5.18 -4.81
C VAL A 206 -2.76 -3.90 -5.00
N GLU A 207 -1.82 -3.91 -5.93
CA GLU A 207 -1.01 -2.75 -6.30
C GLU A 207 -1.72 -1.88 -7.34
N VAL A 208 -1.84 -0.59 -7.02
CA VAL A 208 -2.40 0.44 -7.89
C VAL A 208 -1.58 1.72 -7.72
N ALA A 209 -0.44 1.82 -8.39
CA ALA A 209 0.51 2.92 -8.20
C ALA A 209 1.06 3.46 -9.52
N TRP A 210 1.35 4.77 -9.56
CA TRP A 210 1.95 5.42 -10.73
C TRP A 210 2.86 6.58 -10.33
N GLY A 211 4.15 6.50 -10.66
CA GLY A 211 5.14 7.55 -10.43
C GLY A 211 4.74 8.95 -10.91
N GLY A 212 5.26 9.99 -10.25
CA GLY A 212 5.12 11.40 -10.67
C GLY A 212 3.70 11.96 -10.68
N THR A 213 2.83 11.42 -9.82
CA THR A 213 1.42 11.77 -9.75
C THR A 213 1.11 12.57 -8.49
N PRO A 214 0.42 13.72 -8.61
CA PRO A 214 -0.05 14.48 -7.47
C PRO A 214 -1.37 13.89 -6.95
N ILE A 215 -1.73 14.21 -5.71
CA ILE A 215 -2.94 13.68 -5.05
C ILE A 215 -4.23 14.04 -5.82
N GLU A 216 -4.21 15.11 -6.59
CA GLU A 216 -5.31 15.55 -7.42
C GLU A 216 -5.71 14.52 -8.48
N ALA A 217 -4.74 13.80 -9.04
CA ALA A 217 -5.01 12.75 -10.03
C ALA A 217 -5.74 11.54 -9.41
N TRP A 218 -5.51 11.29 -8.12
CA TRP A 218 -6.07 10.18 -7.34
C TRP A 218 -7.36 10.53 -6.57
N SER A 219 -7.72 11.81 -6.57
CA SER A 219 -8.89 12.33 -5.87
C SER A 219 -10.11 12.34 -6.78
N SER A 220 -11.28 11.96 -6.26
CA SER A 220 -12.53 12.14 -6.99
C SER A 220 -12.86 13.62 -7.18
N ARG A 221 -13.74 13.93 -8.13
CA ARG A 221 -14.23 15.29 -8.37
C ARG A 221 -14.85 15.91 -7.11
N ARG A 222 -15.50 15.08 -6.27
CA ARG A 222 -16.12 15.52 -5.00
C ARG A 222 -15.08 16.07 -4.03
N VAL A 223 -13.94 15.39 -3.89
CA VAL A 223 -12.83 15.79 -3.01
C VAL A 223 -12.25 17.13 -3.46
N LEU A 224 -11.98 17.25 -4.77
CA LEU A 224 -11.36 18.44 -5.32
C LEU A 224 -12.25 19.67 -5.19
N GLN A 225 -13.54 19.53 -5.51
CA GLN A 225 -14.54 20.59 -5.31
C GLN A 225 -14.64 21.00 -3.84
N ALA A 226 -14.66 20.04 -2.91
CA ALA A 226 -14.74 20.33 -1.48
C ALA A 226 -13.52 21.11 -0.94
N CYS A 227 -12.35 20.93 -1.58
CA CYS A 227 -11.12 21.63 -1.21
C CYS A 227 -10.84 22.88 -2.05
N GLY A 228 -11.78 23.34 -2.87
CA GLY A 228 -11.61 24.55 -3.68
C GLY A 228 -10.57 24.40 -4.80
N LEU A 229 -10.32 23.17 -5.25
CA LEU A 229 -9.51 22.85 -6.43
C LEU A 229 -10.48 22.53 -7.58
N PRO A 230 -10.90 23.54 -8.38
CA PRO A 230 -11.78 23.29 -9.51
C PRO A 230 -11.09 22.40 -10.55
N GLU A 231 -11.89 21.76 -11.41
CA GLU A 231 -11.40 21.13 -12.64
C GLU A 231 -10.79 22.21 -13.52
N ASP A 232 -9.48 22.42 -13.44
CA ASP A 232 -8.87 23.43 -14.29
C ASP A 232 -8.77 22.91 -15.73
N THR A 233 -9.65 23.52 -16.53
CA THR A 233 -9.56 23.76 -17.96
C THR A 233 -8.12 23.79 -18.50
N GLY A 234 -7.69 22.71 -19.14
CA GLY A 234 -6.60 22.76 -20.12
C GLY A 234 -5.26 23.35 -19.67
N SER A 235 -4.89 23.26 -18.39
CA SER A 235 -3.59 23.74 -17.92
C SER A 235 -2.49 22.74 -18.29
N THR A 236 -1.93 22.93 -19.49
CA THR A 236 -0.58 22.49 -19.84
C THR A 236 0.39 23.19 -18.90
N SER A 237 0.92 22.47 -17.91
CA SER A 237 2.13 22.91 -17.22
C SER A 237 3.19 23.20 -18.28
N PRO A 238 3.83 24.39 -18.29
CA PRO A 238 4.96 24.69 -19.19
C PRO A 238 6.19 23.81 -18.90
N HIS A 239 6.14 23.02 -17.84
CA HIS A 239 7.13 22.02 -17.46
C HIS A 239 6.50 20.63 -17.61
N GLU A 240 6.42 20.16 -18.86
CA GLU A 240 6.18 18.76 -19.22
C GLU A 240 7.40 17.92 -18.83
N HIS A 241 7.65 17.75 -17.54
CA HIS A 241 8.59 16.73 -17.08
C HIS A 241 7.86 15.40 -16.99
N HIS A 242 8.25 14.45 -17.85
CA HIS A 242 7.75 13.08 -18.11
C HIS A 242 7.56 12.15 -16.88
N SER A 243 6.88 12.59 -15.84
CA SER A 243 6.90 11.94 -14.52
C SER A 243 5.64 11.13 -14.24
N GLY A 244 4.45 11.57 -14.65
CA GLY A 244 3.17 10.85 -14.50
C GLY A 244 1.93 11.71 -14.81
N PRO A 245 0.72 11.13 -14.84
CA PRO A 245 -0.52 11.89 -15.05
C PRO A 245 -0.81 12.87 -13.91
N LYS A 246 -0.96 14.16 -14.24
CA LYS A 246 -1.25 15.23 -13.27
C LYS A 246 -2.67 15.78 -13.37
N THR A 247 -3.40 15.39 -14.41
CA THR A 247 -4.77 15.85 -14.64
C THR A 247 -5.67 15.40 -13.48
N PRO A 248 -6.48 16.31 -12.90
CA PRO A 248 -7.43 15.99 -11.85
C PRO A 248 -8.29 14.73 -12.13
N SER A 249 -8.44 13.89 -11.12
CA SER A 249 -9.30 12.70 -11.09
C SER A 249 -9.03 11.59 -12.13
N VAL A 250 -8.05 11.72 -13.03
CA VAL A 250 -7.89 10.75 -14.11
C VAL A 250 -7.48 9.35 -13.65
N LEU A 251 -6.77 9.26 -12.53
CA LEU A 251 -6.36 7.97 -11.94
C LEU A 251 -7.40 7.44 -10.98
N TRP A 252 -8.10 8.31 -10.25
CA TRP A 252 -9.32 7.94 -9.53
C TRP A 252 -10.28 7.19 -10.46
N ASN A 253 -10.58 7.79 -11.61
CA ASN A 253 -11.53 7.30 -12.58
C ASN A 253 -11.15 5.94 -13.18
N ALA A 254 -9.87 5.74 -13.51
CA ALA A 254 -9.42 4.57 -14.27
C ALA A 254 -8.83 3.45 -13.41
N MET A 255 -8.30 3.76 -12.22
CA MET A 255 -7.52 2.81 -11.43
C MET A 255 -8.11 2.52 -10.06
N ILE A 256 -8.89 3.45 -9.47
CA ILE A 256 -9.51 3.25 -8.14
C ILE A 256 -11.00 2.94 -8.24
N HIS A 257 -11.74 3.72 -9.03
CA HIS A 257 -13.18 3.57 -9.20
C HIS A 257 -13.60 2.15 -9.67
N PRO A 258 -12.90 1.48 -10.60
CA PRO A 258 -13.22 0.10 -10.98
C PRO A 258 -13.12 -0.93 -9.83
N LEU A 259 -12.35 -0.61 -8.80
CA LEU A 259 -12.10 -1.51 -7.68
C LEU A 259 -13.08 -1.31 -6.53
N LEU A 260 -14.03 -0.38 -6.61
CA LEU A 260 -14.91 -0.03 -5.48
C LEU A 260 -15.81 -1.19 -5.01
N ASN A 261 -16.07 -2.17 -5.87
CA ASN A 261 -16.78 -3.39 -5.49
C ASN A 261 -15.92 -4.33 -4.63
N MET A 262 -14.59 -4.21 -4.65
CA MET A 262 -13.71 -5.05 -3.85
C MET A 262 -13.90 -4.77 -2.36
N THR A 263 -14.08 -5.83 -1.59
CA THR A 263 -14.13 -5.74 -0.13
C THR A 263 -12.71 -5.68 0.43
N LEU A 264 -12.38 -4.62 1.17
CA LEU A 264 -11.02 -4.38 1.67
C LEU A 264 -10.91 -4.47 3.19
N ARG A 265 -9.75 -4.93 3.66
CA ARG A 265 -9.34 -4.84 5.07
C ARG A 265 -8.62 -3.53 5.38
N GLY A 266 -7.92 -2.95 4.42
CA GLY A 266 -7.20 -1.70 4.61
C GLY A 266 -6.53 -1.17 3.34
N VAL A 267 -6.01 0.05 3.46
CA VAL A 267 -5.28 0.75 2.40
C VAL A 267 -3.89 1.14 2.92
N ALA A 268 -2.88 1.00 2.07
CA ALA A 268 -1.55 1.56 2.25
C ALA A 268 -1.28 2.61 1.16
N TRP A 269 -0.88 3.80 1.57
CA TRP A 269 -0.71 4.96 0.71
C TRP A 269 0.72 5.51 0.81
N TYR A 270 1.39 5.69 -0.32
CA TYR A 270 2.68 6.38 -0.35
C TYR A 270 2.74 7.37 -1.49
N GLN A 271 2.40 8.61 -1.18
CA GLN A 271 2.41 9.72 -2.11
C GLN A 271 2.59 11.04 -1.37
N GLY A 272 3.13 12.01 -2.09
CA GLY A 272 3.14 13.41 -1.71
C GLY A 272 4.26 14.19 -2.38
N GLU A 273 5.32 13.52 -2.84
CA GLU A 273 6.51 14.18 -3.37
C GLU A 273 6.16 15.14 -4.51
N GLU A 274 5.22 14.78 -5.37
CA GLU A 274 4.77 15.67 -6.46
C GLU A 274 4.06 16.93 -5.92
N ASN A 275 3.34 16.81 -4.80
CA ASN A 275 2.67 17.93 -4.14
C ASN A 275 3.62 18.85 -3.35
N THR A 276 4.92 18.54 -3.28
CA THR A 276 5.92 19.52 -2.81
C THR A 276 6.11 20.67 -3.81
N LEU A 277 5.74 20.45 -5.07
CA LEU A 277 5.84 21.40 -6.17
C LEU A 277 4.47 21.90 -6.67
N LEU A 278 3.38 21.25 -6.26
CA LEU A 278 2.02 21.54 -6.70
C LEU A 278 1.03 21.55 -5.53
N ASN A 279 0.36 22.68 -5.31
CA ASN A 279 -0.71 22.86 -4.33
C ASN A 279 -0.36 22.31 -2.93
N THR A 280 0.88 22.55 -2.48
CA THR A 280 1.43 22.02 -1.22
C THR A 280 0.53 22.32 -0.03
N ASP A 281 0.08 23.56 0.11
CA ASP A 281 -0.72 23.99 1.25
C ASP A 281 -2.13 23.38 1.23
N GLN A 282 -2.67 23.10 0.04
CA GLN A 282 -3.98 22.45 -0.12
C GLN A 282 -3.95 20.96 0.25
N TYR A 283 -2.77 20.36 0.40
CA TYR A 283 -2.64 18.96 0.83
C TYR A 283 -3.28 18.71 2.21
N ASN A 284 -3.33 19.73 3.08
CA ASN A 284 -4.01 19.65 4.38
C ASN A 284 -5.53 19.46 4.27
N CYS A 285 -6.11 19.73 3.10
CA CYS A 285 -7.52 19.53 2.79
C CYS A 285 -7.69 18.28 1.95
N THR A 286 -6.94 18.16 0.85
CA THR A 286 -7.15 17.11 -0.14
C THR A 286 -6.85 15.73 0.42
N PHE A 287 -5.82 15.57 1.25
CA PHE A 287 -5.47 14.24 1.77
C PHE A 287 -6.49 13.70 2.79
N PRO A 288 -6.91 14.46 3.83
CA PRO A 288 -8.01 14.02 4.69
C PRO A 288 -9.33 13.79 3.94
N ALA A 289 -9.63 14.64 2.94
CA ALA A 289 -10.84 14.50 2.13
C ALA A 289 -10.78 13.26 1.23
N LEU A 290 -9.63 12.93 0.64
CA LEU A 290 -9.40 11.70 -0.13
C LEU A 290 -9.65 10.47 0.75
N ILE A 291 -9.08 10.43 1.95
CA ILE A 291 -9.28 9.30 2.87
C ILE A 291 -10.78 9.11 3.19
N ALA A 292 -11.48 10.20 3.47
CA ALA A 292 -12.91 10.16 3.77
C ALA A 292 -13.74 9.69 2.56
N ASP A 293 -13.44 10.20 1.37
CA ASP A 293 -14.14 9.84 0.14
C ASP A 293 -13.88 8.39 -0.27
N TRP A 294 -12.64 7.89 -0.14
CA TRP A 294 -12.31 6.50 -0.42
C TRP A 294 -13.04 5.56 0.55
N ARG A 295 -13.06 5.86 1.85
CA ARG A 295 -13.85 5.10 2.83
C ARG A 295 -15.31 5.01 2.44
N TRP A 296 -15.91 6.15 2.10
CA TRP A 296 -17.31 6.20 1.68
C TRP A 296 -17.53 5.42 0.38
N ALA A 297 -16.66 5.59 -0.62
CA ALA A 297 -16.79 4.99 -1.93
C ALA A 297 -16.62 3.47 -1.88
N PHE A 298 -15.59 2.97 -1.20
CA PHE A 298 -15.40 1.52 -1.03
C PHE A 298 -16.49 0.91 -0.16
N HIS A 299 -16.95 1.59 0.90
CA HIS A 299 -18.09 1.10 1.69
C HIS A 299 -19.35 0.99 0.84
N THR A 300 -19.65 2.02 0.03
CA THR A 300 -20.85 2.06 -0.80
C THR A 300 -20.77 1.07 -1.97
N GLY A 301 -19.66 1.05 -2.70
CA GLY A 301 -19.43 0.17 -3.86
C GLY A 301 -19.44 -1.31 -3.46
N SER A 302 -18.83 -1.65 -2.33
CA SER A 302 -18.87 -3.02 -1.79
C SER A 302 -20.18 -3.38 -1.08
N ALA A 303 -21.30 -2.69 -1.35
CA ALA A 303 -22.60 -2.95 -0.71
C ALA A 303 -22.54 -3.01 0.83
N GLY A 304 -21.75 -2.13 1.42
CA GLY A 304 -21.55 -2.00 2.86
C GLY A 304 -20.55 -3.00 3.47
N GLN A 305 -19.88 -3.82 2.67
CA GLN A 305 -18.99 -4.88 3.19
C GLN A 305 -17.63 -4.36 3.64
N THR A 306 -17.07 -3.37 2.95
CA THR A 306 -15.85 -2.68 3.41
C THR A 306 -16.21 -1.82 4.61
N GLU A 307 -15.46 -1.93 5.70
CA GLU A 307 -15.75 -1.19 6.94
C GLU A 307 -15.78 0.34 6.72
N PRO A 308 -16.80 1.08 7.21
CA PRO A 308 -16.88 2.55 7.05
C PRO A 308 -15.65 3.29 7.59
N ARG A 309 -15.00 2.71 8.60
CA ARG A 309 -13.75 3.21 9.20
C ARG A 309 -12.55 2.39 8.73
N LEU A 310 -12.50 2.08 7.43
CA LEU A 310 -11.41 1.36 6.77
C LEU A 310 -10.05 1.88 7.26
N PRO A 311 -9.21 1.01 7.86
CA PRO A 311 -7.84 1.35 8.22
C PRO A 311 -7.09 1.94 7.04
N PHE A 312 -6.53 3.13 7.23
CA PHE A 312 -5.82 3.84 6.17
C PHE A 312 -4.40 4.17 6.64
N GLY A 313 -3.42 3.52 6.06
CA GLY A 313 -2.01 3.71 6.35
C GLY A 313 -1.37 4.63 5.36
N PHE A 314 -0.51 5.53 5.81
CA PHE A 314 0.35 6.28 4.90
C PHE A 314 1.80 6.36 5.35
N VAL A 315 2.70 6.52 4.39
CA VAL A 315 4.11 6.78 4.65
C VAL A 315 4.33 8.30 4.70
N GLN A 316 4.81 8.80 5.84
CA GLN A 316 5.30 10.17 5.93
C GLN A 316 6.52 10.31 5.03
N LEU A 317 6.56 11.35 4.18
CA LEU A 317 7.63 11.50 3.21
C LEU A 317 9.02 11.50 3.87
N SER A 318 9.99 10.87 3.21
CA SER A 318 11.40 10.99 3.58
C SER A 318 11.93 12.37 3.21
N THR A 319 13.12 12.71 3.72
CA THR A 319 13.88 13.85 3.22
C THR A 319 14.27 13.64 1.75
N TYR A 320 14.40 14.74 1.00
CA TYR A 320 14.95 14.77 -0.36
C TYR A 320 16.26 15.56 -0.37
N ARG A 321 16.88 15.77 -1.55
CA ARG A 321 18.15 16.49 -1.66
C ARG A 321 18.02 17.89 -1.06
N HIS A 322 19.04 18.28 -0.31
CA HIS A 322 19.16 19.58 0.34
C HIS A 322 19.54 20.69 -0.67
N GLU A 323 18.75 20.87 -1.73
CA GLU A 323 19.00 21.89 -2.76
C GLU A 323 18.61 23.30 -2.28
N SER A 324 17.72 23.39 -1.29
CA SER A 324 17.36 24.65 -0.64
C SER A 324 16.95 24.45 0.82
N ALA A 325 16.87 25.55 1.59
CA ALA A 325 16.39 25.52 2.97
C ALA A 325 14.86 25.38 3.10
N ASP A 326 14.10 25.52 2.00
CA ASP A 326 12.66 25.35 1.93
C ASP A 326 12.31 24.49 0.70
N ASP A 327 12.49 23.18 0.84
CA ASP A 327 12.17 22.17 -0.17
C ASP A 327 10.69 21.72 -0.12
N SER A 328 9.83 22.42 0.63
CA SER A 328 8.43 22.07 0.90
C SER A 328 8.20 20.71 1.59
N PHE A 329 9.17 19.82 1.74
CA PHE A 329 9.01 18.50 2.37
C PHE A 329 8.60 18.59 3.85
N PRO A 330 9.20 19.45 4.70
CA PRO A 330 8.73 19.64 6.08
C PRO A 330 7.28 20.12 6.13
N ARG A 331 6.90 21.04 5.23
CA ARG A 331 5.55 21.59 5.17
C ARG A 331 4.54 20.53 4.73
N LEU A 332 4.88 19.76 3.71
CA LEU A 332 4.02 18.70 3.23
C LEU A 332 3.86 17.57 4.26
N ARG A 333 4.91 17.21 5.00
CA ARG A 333 4.81 16.27 6.14
C ARG A 333 3.85 16.76 7.23
N TRP A 334 3.82 18.07 7.47
CA TRP A 334 2.83 18.66 8.38
C TRP A 334 1.41 18.48 7.81
N HIS A 335 1.22 18.79 6.52
CA HIS A 335 -0.05 18.60 5.82
C HIS A 335 -0.52 17.14 5.73
N GLN A 336 0.39 16.16 5.65
CA GLN A 336 0.07 14.73 5.73
C GLN A 336 -0.64 14.34 7.04
N THR A 337 -0.49 15.15 8.10
CA THR A 337 -1.17 14.95 9.39
C THR A 337 -2.42 15.83 9.58
N ALA A 338 -2.92 16.45 8.50
CA ALA A 338 -3.99 17.45 8.54
C ALA A 338 -3.67 18.64 9.45
N ASP A 339 -2.39 19.03 9.54
CA ASP A 339 -1.86 20.13 10.34
C ASP A 339 -2.02 19.94 11.85
N LEU A 340 -2.01 18.68 12.30
CA LEU A 340 -2.14 18.33 13.73
C LEU A 340 -0.91 17.64 14.30
N GLY A 341 0.07 17.27 13.46
CA GLY A 341 1.32 16.62 13.85
C GLY A 341 1.20 15.15 14.27
N VAL A 342 -0.03 14.61 14.37
CA VAL A 342 -0.29 13.25 14.84
C VAL A 342 -1.42 12.61 14.05
N VAL A 343 -1.40 11.28 13.94
CA VAL A 343 -2.54 10.44 13.56
C VAL A 343 -2.67 9.23 14.51
N PRO A 344 -3.86 8.67 14.72
CA PRO A 344 -5.15 9.18 14.24
C PRO A 344 -5.51 10.52 14.89
N ASN A 345 -6.34 11.30 14.21
CA ASN A 345 -6.82 12.58 14.73
C ASN A 345 -8.29 12.83 14.34
N ALA A 346 -8.88 13.95 14.77
CA ALA A 346 -10.30 14.24 14.54
C ALA A 346 -10.70 14.33 13.06
N ARG A 347 -9.77 14.69 12.17
CA ARG A 347 -9.99 14.77 10.71
C ARG A 347 -9.70 13.45 10.01
N MET A 348 -8.84 12.62 10.59
CA MET A 348 -8.39 11.34 10.04
C MET A 348 -8.45 10.23 11.11
N PRO A 349 -9.65 9.78 11.51
CA PRO A 349 -9.80 8.66 12.44
C PRO A 349 -9.35 7.36 11.76
N SER A 350 -8.95 6.35 12.52
CA SER A 350 -8.49 5.04 12.01
C SER A 350 -7.37 5.12 10.95
N THR A 351 -6.58 6.18 11.02
CA THR A 351 -5.43 6.42 10.13
C THR A 351 -4.14 6.21 10.91
N PHE A 352 -3.17 5.56 10.27
CA PHE A 352 -1.85 5.30 10.84
C PHE A 352 -0.76 5.82 9.90
N MET A 353 0.36 6.24 10.49
CA MET A 353 1.48 6.82 9.79
C MET A 353 2.73 6.02 10.06
N ALA A 354 3.46 5.68 9.01
CA ALA A 354 4.83 5.20 9.14
C ALA A 354 5.81 6.33 8.82
N VAL A 355 6.76 6.55 9.71
CA VAL A 355 7.73 7.64 9.61
C VAL A 355 8.91 7.18 8.77
N ALA A 356 9.19 7.89 7.66
CA ALA A 356 10.34 7.63 6.79
C ALA A 356 11.38 8.77 6.78
N MET A 357 11.22 9.80 7.63
CA MET A 357 12.11 10.98 7.65
C MET A 357 13.53 10.70 8.17
N ASP A 358 13.69 9.70 9.04
CA ASP A 358 14.99 9.34 9.64
C ASP A 358 15.85 8.46 8.71
N LEU A 359 15.42 8.26 7.47
CA LEU A 359 16.07 7.36 6.51
C LEU A 359 17.28 8.00 5.78
N GLY A 360 17.54 9.30 5.95
CA GLY A 360 18.61 9.99 5.26
C GLY A 360 19.34 11.01 6.13
N ASP A 361 20.56 10.67 6.56
CA ASP A 361 21.60 11.65 6.91
C ASP A 361 22.80 11.40 6.00
N GLU A 362 22.96 12.27 5.00
CA GLU A 362 24.06 12.25 4.03
C GLU A 362 25.44 12.56 4.64
N HIS A 363 25.45 13.08 5.88
CA HIS A 363 26.65 13.51 6.60
C HIS A 363 26.88 12.74 7.90
N SER A 364 26.13 11.66 8.14
CA SER A 364 26.22 10.90 9.39
C SER A 364 27.65 10.39 9.63
N PRO A 365 28.30 10.77 10.76
CA PRO A 365 29.62 10.27 11.12
C PRO A 365 29.58 8.79 11.53
N TYR A 366 28.40 8.20 11.68
CA TYR A 366 28.18 6.79 12.04
C TYR A 366 28.08 5.84 10.84
N GLY A 367 28.46 6.32 9.64
CA GLY A 367 28.55 5.54 8.42
C GLY A 367 27.33 5.70 7.51
N ARG A 368 27.60 5.79 6.21
CA ARG A 368 26.59 5.54 5.17
C ARG A 368 26.08 4.11 5.36
N PHE A 369 24.77 3.91 5.47
CA PHE A 369 24.23 2.57 5.19
C PHE A 369 24.53 2.29 3.69
N PRO A 370 25.03 1.10 3.33
CA PRO A 370 25.88 0.98 2.14
C PRO A 370 25.09 0.95 0.83
N GLU A 371 25.45 1.85 -0.09
CA GLU A 371 25.43 1.61 -1.53
C GLU A 371 26.25 0.34 -1.82
N ALA A 372 25.60 -0.73 -2.27
CA ALA A 372 26.29 -1.99 -2.57
C ALA A 372 27.01 -1.92 -3.91
N GLY A 373 28.30 -1.63 -3.86
CA GLY A 373 29.18 -1.66 -5.01
C GLY A 373 30.63 -1.97 -4.67
N SER A 374 30.91 -3.01 -3.87
CA SER A 374 32.03 -3.96 -4.07
C SER A 374 32.40 -4.78 -2.82
N ARG A 375 32.41 -6.11 -3.01
CA ARG A 375 33.07 -7.19 -2.24
C ARG A 375 32.48 -7.62 -0.88
N CYS A 376 32.20 -8.92 -0.83
CA CYS A 376 31.63 -9.69 0.28
C CYS A 376 32.60 -10.02 1.44
N SER A 377 31.98 -10.27 2.61
CA SER A 377 32.25 -11.32 3.64
C SER A 377 32.77 -10.85 5.01
N PRO A 378 32.53 -11.60 6.10
CA PRO A 378 31.24 -11.77 6.78
C PRO A 378 31.34 -11.30 8.26
N GLY A 379 30.37 -10.50 8.71
CA GLY A 379 30.30 -10.05 10.11
C GLY A 379 28.84 -9.87 10.50
N GLN A 380 28.41 -10.65 11.48
CA GLN A 380 27.05 -10.74 12.00
C GLN A 380 26.51 -9.36 12.42
N ALA A 381 25.39 -8.95 11.83
CA ALA A 381 24.43 -8.05 12.45
C ALA A 381 23.06 -8.33 11.83
N ALA A 382 22.44 -9.42 12.26
CA ALA A 382 21.03 -9.63 12.10
C ALA A 382 20.31 -8.58 12.97
N LEU A 383 19.56 -7.67 12.35
CA LEU A 383 18.57 -6.90 13.08
C LEU A 383 17.26 -7.66 12.98
N THR A 384 17.08 -8.57 13.94
CA THR A 384 15.77 -9.04 14.38
C THR A 384 14.92 -7.84 14.78
N GLY A 385 13.61 -7.91 14.52
CA GLY A 385 12.64 -6.86 14.82
C GLY A 385 12.41 -6.65 16.31
N ASP A 386 13.42 -6.19 17.05
CA ASP A 386 13.31 -5.78 18.44
C ASP A 386 14.08 -4.48 18.66
N GLY A 387 13.33 -3.43 18.99
CA GLY A 387 13.88 -2.16 19.44
C GLY A 387 13.04 -0.98 18.99
N LEU A 388 11.91 -0.71 19.66
CA LEU A 388 11.43 0.66 19.74
C LEU A 388 10.87 0.98 21.13
N GLN A 389 11.42 2.07 21.68
CA GLN A 389 11.08 2.65 22.96
C GLN A 389 9.77 3.42 22.79
N LEU A 390 8.73 2.98 23.53
CA LEU A 390 7.41 3.60 23.57
C LEU A 390 7.50 5.01 24.19
N GLN A 391 7.23 6.05 23.41
CA GLN A 391 6.85 7.34 23.99
C GLN A 391 5.34 7.34 24.22
N GLN A 392 4.90 6.61 25.26
CA GLN A 392 3.56 6.79 25.81
C GLN A 392 3.54 8.09 26.61
N GLY A 393 2.90 9.12 26.07
CA GLY A 393 2.52 10.30 26.83
C GLY A 393 1.47 9.93 27.88
N ALA A 394 1.93 9.45 29.04
CA ALA A 394 1.09 9.26 30.21
C ALA A 394 0.81 10.64 30.84
N GLY A 395 -0.37 11.19 30.55
CA GLY A 395 -0.88 12.33 31.29
C GLY A 395 -1.13 11.97 32.76
N ARG A 396 -0.44 12.67 33.67
CA ARG A 396 -0.88 12.86 35.05
C ARG A 396 -0.55 14.28 35.52
N GLY A 397 -1.62 15.04 35.76
CA GLY A 397 -1.83 15.81 37.00
C GLY A 397 -0.88 16.96 37.37
N SER A 398 -1.41 18.17 37.20
CA SER A 398 -1.31 19.34 38.11
C SER A 398 0.05 19.97 38.43
N SER A 399 0.28 21.17 37.90
CA SER A 399 0.42 22.41 38.70
C SER A 399 0.50 23.64 37.77
N GLN A 400 0.03 24.78 38.26
CA GLN A 400 -0.31 26.03 37.56
C GLN A 400 0.83 26.68 36.76
N PRO A 401 0.54 27.57 35.79
CA PRO A 401 1.56 28.27 35.01
C PRO A 401 2.04 29.53 35.74
N ALA A 402 3.35 29.66 35.92
CA ALA A 402 4.00 30.92 36.27
C ALA A 402 4.35 31.70 34.99
N VAL A 403 3.74 32.88 34.87
CA VAL A 403 4.09 33.93 33.90
C VAL A 403 5.48 34.48 34.24
N PRO A 404 6.30 34.85 33.23
CA PRO A 404 7.02 36.12 33.37
C PRO A 404 6.80 37.06 32.18
N ARG A 405 6.55 38.31 32.56
CA ARG A 405 6.38 39.49 31.73
C ARG A 405 7.69 39.92 31.06
N HIS A 406 7.51 40.59 29.93
CA HIS A 406 8.44 41.44 29.20
C HIS A 406 9.43 42.25 30.05
N ARG A 407 10.67 42.36 29.55
CA ARG A 407 11.39 43.64 29.49
C ARG A 407 12.38 43.66 28.32
N ALA A 408 12.11 44.55 27.38
CA ALA A 408 13.06 45.01 26.38
C ALA A 408 13.98 46.07 26.97
N LEU A 409 15.25 46.11 26.54
CA LEU A 409 16.14 47.29 26.48
C LEU A 409 17.30 46.92 25.52
N GLY A 410 17.65 47.82 24.60
CA GLY A 410 18.51 47.55 23.44
C GLY A 410 19.98 48.00 23.52
N VAL A 411 20.80 47.40 22.64
CA VAL A 411 21.88 47.94 21.73
C VAL A 411 23.06 48.73 22.36
N PRO A 412 24.33 48.75 21.84
CA PRO A 412 25.01 48.09 20.68
C PRO A 412 26.37 47.37 20.98
N ILE A 413 26.95 46.79 19.91
CA ILE A 413 28.24 46.09 19.67
C ILE A 413 29.50 46.95 19.96
N PRO A 414 30.71 46.37 20.20
CA PRO A 414 31.71 46.24 19.12
C PRO A 414 32.59 44.96 19.13
N ALA A 415 33.24 44.71 17.99
CA ALA A 415 34.05 43.55 17.59
C ALA A 415 35.46 43.43 18.22
N ARG A 416 36.02 42.20 18.19
CA ARG A 416 37.44 41.82 17.93
C ARG A 416 37.59 40.28 18.01
N LEU A 417 37.95 39.59 16.91
CA LEU A 417 39.31 39.17 16.49
C LEU A 417 39.97 38.12 17.39
N HIS A 418 40.11 36.89 16.87
CA HIS A 418 41.34 36.09 16.96
C HIS A 418 41.31 34.90 15.97
N GLN A 419 42.24 34.91 15.00
CA GLN A 419 42.77 33.72 14.30
C GLN A 419 43.96 33.14 15.10
N PRO A 420 44.46 31.93 14.75
CA PRO A 420 45.71 31.92 13.94
C PRO A 420 45.85 30.82 12.85
N ALA A 421 46.63 31.19 11.81
CA ALA A 421 47.63 30.46 10.98
C ALA A 421 47.37 28.99 10.55
N ILE A 422 47.23 28.64 9.26
CA ILE A 422 48.19 28.60 8.12
C ILE A 422 49.45 27.74 8.33
N LEU A 423 49.52 26.63 7.57
CA LEU A 423 50.75 26.10 6.96
C LEU A 423 50.44 25.72 5.51
N ARG A 424 51.07 26.43 4.57
CA ARG A 424 51.05 26.18 3.12
C ARG A 424 52.26 25.31 2.74
N THR A 425 52.09 24.45 1.74
CA THR A 425 53.16 24.10 0.80
C THR A 425 52.59 24.09 -0.62
N HIS A 426 53.22 24.90 -1.49
CA HIS A 426 52.97 25.02 -2.93
C HIS A 426 53.57 23.85 -3.72
N ALA A 427 52.96 23.50 -4.86
CA ALA A 427 53.64 23.16 -6.11
C ALA A 427 52.65 23.23 -7.29
N GLU A 428 53.11 23.78 -8.41
CA GLU A 428 52.36 24.14 -9.63
C GLU A 428 52.76 23.20 -10.83
N PRO A 429 52.39 23.40 -12.11
CA PRO A 429 51.47 22.54 -12.86
C PRO A 429 52.05 21.85 -14.14
N GLY A 430 51.24 20.95 -14.73
CA GLY A 430 51.20 20.70 -16.19
C GLY A 430 51.83 19.42 -16.75
N SER A 431 51.03 18.59 -17.43
CA SER A 431 51.32 18.15 -18.82
C SER A 431 50.11 17.43 -19.43
N GLN A 432 49.74 17.85 -20.64
CA GLN A 432 48.86 17.12 -21.55
C GLN A 432 49.62 15.94 -22.19
N ARG A 433 48.93 14.83 -22.47
CA ARG A 433 49.23 13.98 -23.63
C ARG A 433 47.95 13.48 -24.30
N HIS A 434 47.88 13.77 -25.59
CA HIS A 434 46.97 13.19 -26.59
C HIS A 434 47.19 11.69 -26.80
N LEU A 435 46.15 10.99 -27.25
CA LEU A 435 46.16 10.02 -28.38
C LEU A 435 44.71 9.54 -28.63
N ARG A 436 44.07 10.09 -29.67
CA ARG A 436 43.82 9.52 -31.02
C ARG A 436 42.52 8.71 -31.12
N VAL A 437 41.57 9.37 -31.78
CA VAL A 437 40.36 8.85 -32.39
C VAL A 437 40.72 7.87 -33.53
N VAL A 438 40.05 6.73 -33.56
CA VAL A 438 39.85 5.94 -34.79
C VAL A 438 38.34 5.83 -35.00
N ARG A 439 37.85 6.49 -36.05
CA ARG A 439 36.50 6.30 -36.60
C ARG A 439 36.51 5.00 -37.41
N GLY A 440 35.55 4.12 -37.14
CA GLY A 440 35.05 3.11 -38.07
C GLY A 440 33.55 3.34 -38.24
N GLU A 441 33.15 3.72 -39.44
CA GLU A 441 31.75 3.95 -39.83
C GLU A 441 31.05 2.63 -40.19
N LEU A 442 29.79 2.55 -39.71
CA LEU A 442 28.58 2.09 -40.40
C LEU A 442 28.47 0.63 -40.88
N GLY A 443 27.66 -0.11 -40.13
CA GLY A 443 26.69 -1.07 -40.67
C GLY A 443 25.31 -0.74 -40.08
N GLU A 444 24.41 -0.22 -40.92
CA GLU A 444 23.02 0.08 -40.58
C GLU A 444 22.18 -1.20 -40.47
N ALA A 445 21.43 -1.34 -39.39
CA ALA A 445 20.12 -1.99 -39.35
C ALA A 445 19.29 -1.30 -38.25
N GLY A 446 18.18 -0.69 -38.66
CA GLY A 446 17.51 0.40 -37.94
C GLY A 446 16.57 0.01 -36.80
N GLY A 447 15.99 1.07 -36.21
CA GLY A 447 14.87 1.01 -35.26
C GLY A 447 15.21 1.61 -33.90
N GLY A 448 15.19 2.95 -33.81
CA GLY A 448 15.63 3.68 -32.62
C GLY A 448 14.63 3.69 -31.46
N ALA A 449 15.20 3.67 -30.24
CA ALA A 449 14.79 4.45 -29.08
C ALA A 449 15.83 4.21 -27.97
N GLY A 450 16.92 4.97 -28.01
CA GLY A 450 17.99 4.87 -27.02
C GLY A 450 18.65 6.22 -26.82
N ALA A 451 18.15 7.00 -25.86
CA ALA A 451 18.86 8.17 -25.35
C ALA A 451 18.45 8.48 -23.90
N ALA A 452 19.40 8.23 -23.00
CA ALA A 452 19.69 8.92 -21.74
C ALA A 452 18.61 9.02 -20.65
N TRP A 453 18.73 8.14 -19.64
CA TRP A 453 18.12 8.30 -18.31
C TRP A 453 19.18 8.17 -17.21
N PRO A 454 19.58 9.26 -16.52
CA PRO A 454 20.21 9.10 -15.21
C PRO A 454 19.88 10.24 -14.22
N GLU A 455 18.83 10.11 -13.40
CA GLU A 455 18.64 10.93 -12.17
C GLU A 455 17.98 10.21 -10.97
N TRP A 456 17.55 8.95 -11.11
CA TRP A 456 16.80 8.23 -10.05
C TRP A 456 17.66 7.43 -9.05
N ARG A 457 18.99 7.43 -9.20
CA ARG A 457 19.89 6.42 -8.63
C ARG A 457 20.39 6.66 -7.18
N LEU A 458 19.66 7.41 -6.34
CA LEU A 458 20.11 7.78 -4.98
C LEU A 458 19.15 7.42 -3.83
N ARG A 459 18.18 6.51 -4.01
CA ARG A 459 17.10 6.29 -3.03
C ARG A 459 17.11 4.87 -2.47
N GLU A 460 17.92 4.60 -1.46
CA GLU A 460 17.85 3.32 -0.74
C GLU A 460 18.14 3.55 0.74
N HIS A 461 17.24 3.08 1.62
CA HIS A 461 17.54 2.31 2.84
C HIS A 461 16.31 2.25 3.79
N ARG A 462 16.06 1.04 4.34
CA ARG A 462 15.15 0.66 5.45
C ARG A 462 13.63 0.85 5.29
N ILE A 463 13.07 0.51 4.13
CA ILE A 463 11.61 0.28 3.98
C ILE A 463 11.07 -0.79 4.94
N HIS A 464 11.88 -1.78 5.33
CA HIS A 464 11.48 -2.80 6.32
C HIS A 464 11.01 -2.20 7.66
N LEU A 465 11.62 -1.11 8.12
CA LEU A 465 11.25 -0.48 9.40
C LEU A 465 9.91 0.25 9.27
N VAL A 466 9.73 1.01 8.19
CA VAL A 466 8.51 1.77 7.87
C VAL A 466 7.31 0.83 7.74
N VAL A 467 7.49 -0.28 7.02
CA VAL A 467 6.41 -1.23 6.73
C VAL A 467 6.12 -2.17 7.91
N GLY A 468 7.13 -2.58 8.67
CA GLY A 468 6.95 -3.31 9.92
C GLY A 468 6.18 -2.49 10.97
N LEU A 469 6.40 -1.17 11.03
CA LEU A 469 5.66 -0.26 11.91
C LEU A 469 4.18 -0.12 11.51
N MET A 470 3.86 -0.12 10.21
CA MET A 470 2.47 -0.17 9.74
C MET A 470 1.76 -1.43 10.23
N ALA A 471 2.37 -2.60 10.00
CA ALA A 471 1.81 -3.88 10.44
C ALA A 471 1.65 -3.95 11.98
N LEU A 472 2.65 -3.47 12.74
CA LEU A 472 2.59 -3.44 14.20
C LEU A 472 1.50 -2.51 14.73
N HIS A 473 1.31 -1.33 14.13
CA HIS A 473 0.28 -0.38 14.55
C HIS A 473 -1.14 -0.95 14.31
N LEU A 474 -1.33 -1.68 13.21
CA LEU A 474 -2.58 -2.37 12.88
C LEU A 474 -2.93 -3.47 13.90
N LEU A 475 -1.93 -4.24 14.34
CA LEU A 475 -2.11 -5.28 15.36
C LEU A 475 -2.46 -4.69 16.73
N LEU A 476 -1.89 -3.53 17.07
CA LEU A 476 -2.14 -2.85 18.34
C LEU A 476 -3.55 -2.24 18.41
N HIS A 477 -4.09 -1.72 17.30
CA HIS A 477 -5.42 -1.09 17.29
C HIS A 477 -6.58 -2.08 17.14
N ASN A 478 -6.37 -3.26 16.54
CA ASN A 478 -7.44 -4.25 16.34
C ASN A 478 -7.66 -5.21 17.52
N GLY A 479 -6.91 -5.08 18.63
CA GLY A 479 -7.08 -5.93 19.81
C GLY A 479 -6.60 -7.39 19.66
N ASP A 480 -5.93 -7.72 18.55
CA ASP A 480 -5.49 -9.08 18.20
C ASP A 480 -4.21 -9.55 18.94
N LEU A 481 -3.64 -8.70 19.80
CA LEU A 481 -2.38 -8.97 20.51
C LEU A 481 -2.43 -10.23 21.39
N HIS A 482 -3.61 -10.59 21.93
CA HIS A 482 -3.75 -11.69 22.88
C HIS A 482 -3.50 -13.07 22.25
N ASN A 483 -3.65 -13.20 20.93
CA ASN A 483 -3.36 -14.43 20.18
C ASN A 483 -1.93 -14.47 19.62
N ALA A 484 -1.35 -13.31 19.27
CA ALA A 484 0.00 -13.22 18.71
C ALA A 484 1.09 -13.51 19.76
N LEU A 485 0.93 -13.01 20.99
CA LEU A 485 1.92 -13.17 22.07
C LEU A 485 2.03 -14.62 22.60
N ASN A 486 1.03 -15.47 22.38
CA ASN A 486 1.04 -16.85 22.87
C ASN A 486 1.73 -17.84 21.90
N ARG A 487 2.07 -17.43 20.67
CA ARG A 487 2.75 -18.29 19.68
C ARG A 487 4.25 -18.01 19.55
N VAL A 488 4.75 -16.92 20.12
CA VAL A 488 6.20 -16.68 20.27
C VAL A 488 6.69 -17.33 21.56
N ARG A 489 6.64 -18.68 21.62
CA ARG A 489 7.56 -19.41 22.49
C ARG A 489 8.80 -19.72 21.67
N VAL A 490 9.88 -19.03 22.00
CA VAL A 490 11.23 -19.32 21.54
C VAL A 490 11.52 -20.81 21.77
N PRO A 491 11.98 -21.59 20.77
CA PRO A 491 12.53 -22.91 21.01
C PRO A 491 13.76 -22.74 21.92
N GLN A 492 13.76 -23.38 23.09
CA GLN A 492 15.00 -23.53 23.86
C GLN A 492 15.89 -24.51 23.10
N ASP A 493 16.71 -23.99 22.19
CA ASP A 493 17.72 -24.78 21.51
C ASP A 493 18.96 -25.00 22.39
N ASN A 494 19.34 -26.27 22.41
CA ASN A 494 20.42 -26.89 23.16
C ASN A 494 21.80 -26.26 22.90
N CYS A 495 22.51 -25.93 23.98
CA CYS A 495 23.96 -25.73 23.95
C CYS A 495 24.70 -27.09 24.01
N PRO A 496 25.65 -27.39 23.10
CA PRO A 496 26.45 -28.60 23.19
C PRO A 496 27.62 -28.44 24.17
N GLY A 497 27.48 -29.09 25.32
CA GLY A 497 28.47 -29.88 26.06
C GLY A 497 29.86 -29.32 26.40
N LYS A 498 30.15 -29.23 27.71
CA LYS A 498 31.35 -29.85 28.33
C LYS A 498 31.08 -30.25 29.80
N GLY A 499 31.19 -31.55 30.08
CA GLY A 499 31.93 -32.04 31.24
C GLY A 499 31.21 -32.37 32.56
N LYS A 500 31.08 -33.69 32.79
CA LYS A 500 31.23 -34.42 34.08
C LYS A 500 30.07 -34.43 35.11
N GLN A 501 29.52 -35.64 35.25
CA GLN A 501 29.30 -36.41 36.49
C GLN A 501 28.50 -35.74 37.64
N ARG A 502 27.26 -36.18 37.86
CA ARG A 502 26.86 -37.16 38.91
C ARG A 502 25.32 -37.25 39.02
N SER A 503 24.90 -38.45 39.40
CA SER A 503 23.56 -38.95 39.68
C SER A 503 22.84 -38.27 40.86
N VAL A 504 21.56 -38.64 41.01
CA VAL A 504 20.59 -38.46 42.13
C VAL A 504 19.64 -37.27 41.90
N GLY A 505 18.31 -37.35 41.96
CA GLY A 505 17.36 -38.42 42.27
C GLY A 505 15.94 -37.81 42.21
N CYS A 506 14.93 -38.62 41.93
CA CYS A 506 13.51 -38.24 41.96
C CYS A 506 13.09 -37.70 43.35
N CYS A 507 12.25 -36.66 43.39
CA CYS A 507 11.22 -36.51 44.43
C CYS A 507 10.01 -35.73 43.92
N SER A 508 8.86 -36.40 43.99
CA SER A 508 7.51 -35.89 43.81
C SER A 508 7.04 -35.05 45.01
N HIS A 509 6.04 -34.18 44.79
CA HIS A 509 4.96 -33.70 45.68
C HIS A 509 4.74 -32.19 45.47
N ARG A 510 3.56 -31.58 45.53
CA ARG A 510 2.15 -31.99 45.60
C ARG A 510 1.37 -30.70 45.28
N ARG A 511 0.15 -30.84 44.74
CA ARG A 511 -0.82 -29.75 44.56
C ARG A 511 -1.19 -29.13 45.90
N GLY A 512 -1.33 -27.80 45.92
CA GLY A 512 -1.96 -27.03 46.99
C GLY A 512 -2.80 -25.91 46.39
N THR A 513 -4.12 -26.12 46.38
CA THR A 513 -5.19 -25.16 46.11
C THR A 513 -5.45 -24.27 47.33
N LEU A 514 -5.79 -22.99 47.13
CA LEU A 514 -6.56 -22.11 48.04
C LEU A 514 -6.94 -20.79 47.27
N PRO A 515 -7.97 -20.03 47.67
CA PRO A 515 -9.19 -19.89 46.88
C PRO A 515 -9.54 -18.44 46.45
N SER A 516 -10.53 -18.37 45.57
CA SER A 516 -11.23 -17.20 45.03
C SER A 516 -11.98 -16.36 46.08
N ALA A 517 -11.90 -15.03 45.97
CA ALA A 517 -12.82 -14.08 46.60
C ALA A 517 -13.24 -12.98 45.58
N PRO A 518 -14.45 -12.39 45.71
CA PRO A 518 -15.20 -11.84 44.57
C PRO A 518 -15.05 -10.33 44.34
N LEU A 519 -15.28 -9.93 43.09
CA LEU A 519 -15.39 -8.56 42.58
C LEU A 519 -16.58 -7.79 43.19
N PRO A 520 -16.45 -6.49 43.49
CA PRO A 520 -17.59 -5.57 43.62
C PRO A 520 -17.80 -4.73 42.35
N ARG A 521 -19.06 -4.60 41.90
CA ARG A 521 -19.59 -3.55 41.00
C ARG A 521 -20.80 -2.89 41.69
N PRO A 522 -21.37 -1.79 41.16
CA PRO A 522 -20.83 -0.44 41.00
C PRO A 522 -21.71 0.60 41.74
N SER A 523 -21.36 1.88 41.75
CA SER A 523 -22.29 2.96 42.17
C SER A 523 -22.17 4.18 41.24
N PRO A 524 -23.28 4.91 40.99
CA PRO A 524 -23.43 5.76 39.82
C PRO A 524 -22.89 7.18 40.04
N ILE A 525 -22.11 7.70 39.08
CA ILE A 525 -21.69 9.10 39.06
C ILE A 525 -22.71 9.91 38.25
N LYS A 526 -23.25 10.95 38.90
CA LYS A 526 -24.13 11.97 38.31
C LYS A 526 -23.29 13.00 37.57
N TRP A 527 -23.77 13.39 36.39
CA TRP A 527 -23.27 14.52 35.61
C TRP A 527 -23.66 15.86 36.27
N ARG A 528 -22.70 16.80 36.34
CA ARG A 528 -22.92 18.25 36.30
C ARG A 528 -21.79 18.90 35.54
#